data_AF-A0A0F9JGP7-F1
#
_entry.id   AF-A0A0F9JGP7-F1
#
_cell.length_a   1.000
_cell.length_b   1.000
_cell.length_c   1.000
_cell.angle_alpha   90.00
_cell.angle_beta   90.00
_cell.angle_gamma   90.00
#
_symmetry.space_group_name_H-M   'P 1'
#
loop_
_entity.id
_entity.type
_entity.pdbx_description
1 polymer ?
#
loop_
_entity_poly.entity_id
_entity_poly.type
_entity_poly.pdbx_seq_one_letter_code
_entity_poly.pdbx_strand_id
1 'polypeptide(L)'
;MTVYPLMPPGWKPDIERDYMAEQAREIEGFFSTPEPLTPTKMIWVTKDGRRLFVGEMTNDHLYNTINFLYRWGTVALPATILSVSQLLMCLQGEQATIGTDREVDRLSELTVTEFIEEEIPTWPRLLNEAEKRGMKIPGLVPRWS
;
A
#
# COMPACT_ATOMS: atom_id res chain seq x y z
N MET A 1 -3.27 -21.03 19.54
CA MET A 1 -4.13 -20.51 20.63
C MET A 1 -5.50 -20.31 20.03
N THR A 2 -6.45 -21.22 20.28
CA THR A 2 -7.81 -21.12 19.73
C THR A 2 -8.60 -20.19 20.62
N VAL A 3 -9.01 -19.04 20.11
CA VAL A 3 -9.80 -18.06 20.86
C VAL A 3 -11.26 -18.46 20.73
N TYR A 4 -11.84 -19.01 21.78
CA TYR A 4 -13.29 -19.20 21.84
C TYR A 4 -13.96 -17.86 22.18
N PRO A 5 -14.98 -17.42 21.43
CA PRO A 5 -15.74 -16.24 21.80
C PRO A 5 -16.44 -16.48 23.15
N LEU A 6 -16.32 -15.52 24.06
CA LEU A 6 -16.95 -15.54 25.38
C LEU A 6 -18.48 -15.52 25.21
N MET A 7 -19.16 -16.57 25.68
CA MET A 7 -20.61 -16.67 25.64
C MET A 7 -21.28 -15.77 26.70
N PRO A 8 -22.47 -15.20 26.42
CA PRO A 8 -23.19 -14.39 27.39
C PRO A 8 -23.75 -15.23 28.56
N PRO A 9 -23.95 -14.65 29.76
CA PRO A 9 -24.35 -15.40 30.95
C PRO A 9 -25.82 -15.87 30.89
N GLY A 10 -26.08 -17.15 31.21
CA GLY A 10 -27.43 -17.74 31.26
C GLY A 10 -27.76 -18.76 30.16
N TRP A 11 -26.75 -19.18 29.41
CA TRP A 11 -26.87 -20.01 28.21
C TRP A 11 -27.10 -21.50 28.50
N LYS A 12 -28.01 -22.15 27.75
CA LYS A 12 -28.34 -23.59 27.87
C LYS A 12 -27.94 -24.38 26.61
N PRO A 13 -27.46 -25.63 26.74
CA PRO A 13 -26.85 -26.40 25.64
C PRO A 13 -27.77 -26.68 24.44
N ASP A 14 -29.10 -26.65 24.60
CA ASP A 14 -30.01 -26.90 23.47
C ASP A 14 -30.08 -25.70 22.49
N ILE A 15 -29.74 -24.50 22.96
CA ILE A 15 -29.65 -23.26 22.17
C ILE A 15 -28.35 -23.22 21.34
N GLU A 16 -27.35 -24.03 21.72
CA GLU A 16 -26.06 -24.17 21.02
C GLU A 16 -26.23 -24.67 19.60
N ARG A 17 -27.08 -25.67 19.40
CA ARG A 17 -27.30 -26.27 18.07
C ARG A 17 -27.98 -25.31 17.12
N ASP A 18 -28.98 -24.57 17.60
CA ASP A 18 -29.75 -23.68 16.77
C ASP A 18 -28.96 -22.41 16.44
N TYR A 19 -28.22 -21.84 17.40
CA TYR A 19 -27.35 -20.68 17.17
C TYR A 19 -26.18 -21.01 16.23
N MET A 20 -25.55 -22.17 16.40
CA MET A 20 -24.45 -22.61 15.51
C MET A 20 -24.96 -22.97 14.12
N ALA A 21 -26.17 -23.53 13.99
CA ALA A 21 -26.78 -23.84 12.69
C ALA A 21 -27.21 -22.57 11.95
N GLU A 22 -27.68 -21.54 12.67
CA GLU A 22 -28.06 -20.25 12.09
C GLU A 22 -26.82 -19.46 11.65
N GLN A 23 -25.74 -19.44 12.45
CA GLN A 23 -24.45 -18.90 12.00
C GLN A 23 -23.86 -19.69 10.83
N ALA A 24 -23.99 -21.02 10.81
CA ALA A 24 -23.52 -21.83 9.68
C ALA A 24 -24.28 -21.49 8.38
N ARG A 25 -25.59 -21.21 8.45
CA ARG A 25 -26.38 -20.78 7.29
C ARG A 25 -26.05 -19.35 6.84
N GLU A 26 -25.77 -18.42 7.75
CA GLU A 26 -25.27 -17.08 7.39
C GLU A 26 -23.90 -17.14 6.72
N ILE A 27 -23.02 -18.05 7.19
CA ILE A 27 -21.71 -18.29 6.57
C ILE A 27 -21.89 -18.94 5.19
N GLU A 28 -22.72 -19.98 5.05
CA GLU A 28 -22.97 -20.66 3.77
C GLU A 28 -23.64 -19.74 2.73
N GLY A 29 -24.52 -18.83 3.15
CA GLY A 29 -25.09 -17.80 2.28
C GLY A 29 -24.05 -16.80 1.76
N PHE A 30 -22.98 -16.56 2.53
CA PHE A 30 -21.83 -15.73 2.14
C PHE A 30 -20.90 -16.44 1.14
N PHE A 31 -20.96 -17.78 1.08
CA PHE A 31 -20.22 -18.61 0.11
C PHE A 31 -21.03 -18.93 -1.15
N SER A 32 -22.02 -18.10 -1.49
CA SER A 32 -22.68 -18.14 -2.79
C SER A 32 -21.67 -17.79 -3.88
N THR A 33 -21.05 -18.83 -4.46
CA THR A 33 -20.09 -18.81 -5.58
C THR A 33 -18.99 -17.76 -5.45
N PRO A 34 -17.71 -18.13 -5.21
CA PRO A 34 -16.66 -17.17 -5.42
C PRO A 34 -16.71 -16.78 -6.90
N GLU A 35 -17.17 -15.57 -7.20
CA GLU A 35 -16.77 -14.91 -8.43
C GLU A 35 -15.27 -15.12 -8.54
N PRO A 36 -14.73 -15.55 -9.69
CA PRO A 36 -13.31 -15.75 -9.84
C PRO A 36 -12.65 -14.45 -9.37
N LEU A 37 -11.81 -14.54 -8.32
CA LEU A 37 -11.03 -13.42 -7.82
C LEU A 37 -10.19 -12.93 -8.99
N THR A 38 -10.75 -11.94 -9.70
CA THR A 38 -10.08 -11.29 -10.81
C THR A 38 -8.78 -10.75 -10.25
N PRO A 39 -7.67 -10.97 -10.97
CA PRO A 39 -6.36 -10.81 -10.38
C PRO A 39 -6.23 -9.35 -9.97
N THR A 40 -5.75 -9.10 -8.76
CA THR A 40 -4.97 -7.88 -8.49
C THR A 40 -5.73 -6.54 -8.60
N LYS A 41 -6.89 -6.37 -7.97
CA LYS A 41 -7.49 -5.04 -7.77
C LYS A 41 -6.74 -4.27 -6.66
N MET A 42 -5.74 -3.46 -7.02
CA MET A 42 -5.04 -2.58 -6.07
C MET A 42 -5.88 -1.33 -5.82
N ILE A 43 -5.96 -0.94 -4.55
CA ILE A 43 -6.75 0.20 -4.10
C ILE A 43 -5.79 1.36 -3.85
N TRP A 44 -6.02 2.47 -4.56
CA TRP A 44 -5.48 3.77 -4.23
C TRP A 44 -6.36 4.42 -3.17
N VAL A 45 -5.75 4.95 -2.10
CA VAL A 45 -6.47 5.70 -1.07
C VAL A 45 -6.17 7.17 -1.24
N THR A 46 -7.19 7.97 -1.52
CA THR A 46 -7.04 9.41 -1.63
C THR A 46 -6.78 10.04 -0.25
N LYS A 47 -6.31 11.30 -0.23
CA LYS A 47 -6.14 12.07 0.99
C LYS A 47 -7.41 12.13 1.86
N ASP A 48 -8.58 12.12 1.23
CA ASP A 48 -9.90 12.16 1.89
C ASP A 48 -10.39 10.77 2.35
N GLY A 49 -9.52 9.75 2.30
CA GLY A 49 -9.82 8.38 2.72
C GLY A 49 -10.65 7.57 1.72
N ARG A 50 -10.90 8.08 0.50
CA ARG A 50 -11.66 7.34 -0.52
C ARG A 50 -10.78 6.25 -1.13
N ARG A 51 -11.33 5.05 -1.21
CA ARG A 51 -10.71 3.88 -1.83
C ARG A 51 -11.14 3.80 -3.28
N LEU A 52 -10.19 3.88 -4.20
CA LEU A 52 -10.43 3.80 -5.63
C LEU A 52 -9.62 2.66 -6.21
N PHE A 53 -10.24 1.82 -7.04
CA PHE A 53 -9.48 0.86 -7.82
C PHE A 53 -8.68 1.60 -8.89
N VAL A 54 -7.39 1.29 -9.03
CA VAL A 54 -6.52 1.98 -10.01
C VAL A 54 -7.10 1.90 -11.43
N GLY A 55 -7.66 0.75 -11.82
CA GLY A 55 -8.31 0.58 -13.13
C GLY A 55 -9.59 1.40 -13.33
N GLU A 56 -10.24 1.86 -12.26
CA GLU A 56 -11.46 2.67 -12.30
C GLU A 56 -11.17 4.18 -12.21
N MET A 57 -9.91 4.58 -12.02
CA MET A 57 -9.54 5.99 -12.02
C MET A 57 -9.83 6.61 -13.39
N THR A 58 -10.34 7.84 -13.42
CA THR A 58 -10.38 8.61 -14.67
C THR A 58 -8.97 8.99 -15.12
N ASN A 59 -8.79 9.30 -16.41
CA ASN A 59 -7.48 9.68 -16.94
C ASN A 59 -6.90 10.89 -16.21
N ASP A 60 -7.72 11.91 -15.94
CA ASP A 60 -7.29 13.10 -15.19
C ASP A 60 -6.88 12.75 -13.76
N HIS A 61 -7.62 11.85 -13.10
CA HIS A 61 -7.30 11.45 -11.73
C HIS A 61 -6.00 10.63 -11.68
N LEU A 62 -5.80 9.72 -12.63
CA LEU A 62 -4.58 8.93 -12.76
C LEU A 62 -3.36 9.82 -13.04
N TYR A 63 -3.48 10.74 -14.00
CA TYR A 63 -2.44 11.71 -14.32
C TYR A 63 -2.07 12.59 -13.12
N ASN A 64 -3.08 13.15 -12.44
CA ASN A 64 -2.86 14.00 -11.28
C ASN A 64 -2.25 13.24 -10.11
N THR A 65 -2.64 11.97 -9.91
CA THR A 65 -2.07 11.12 -8.87
C THR A 65 -0.59 10.83 -9.13
N ILE A 66 -0.24 10.48 -10.37
CA ILE A 66 1.15 10.20 -10.74
C ILE A 66 2.02 11.46 -10.59
N ASN A 67 1.55 12.62 -11.08
CA ASN A 67 2.27 13.89 -10.91
C ASN A 67 2.34 14.36 -9.46
N PHE A 68 1.32 14.07 -8.66
CA PHE A 68 1.35 14.34 -7.23
C PHE A 68 2.44 13.51 -6.55
N LEU A 69 2.46 12.19 -6.80
CA LEU A 69 3.47 11.28 -6.26
C LEU A 69 4.89 11.68 -6.68
N TYR A 70 5.08 12.06 -7.93
CA TYR A 70 6.38 12.53 -8.41
C TYR A 70 6.83 13.80 -7.67
N ARG A 71 5.96 14.81 -7.58
CA ARG A 71 6.26 16.03 -6.80
C ARG A 71 6.51 15.73 -5.32
N TRP A 72 5.75 14.81 -4.73
CA TRP A 72 5.99 14.38 -3.37
C TRP A 72 7.37 13.74 -3.24
N GLY A 73 7.74 12.81 -4.11
CA GLY A 73 9.06 12.15 -4.10
C GLY A 73 10.21 13.15 -4.26
N THR A 74 10.08 14.17 -5.12
CA THR A 74 11.12 15.22 -5.27
C THR A 74 11.40 16.01 -3.99
N VAL A 75 10.44 16.06 -3.06
CA VAL A 75 10.59 16.74 -1.76
C VAL A 75 10.92 15.74 -0.66
N ALA A 76 10.29 14.57 -0.69
CA ALA A 76 10.40 13.55 0.33
C ALA A 76 11.80 12.91 0.35
N LEU A 77 12.38 12.55 -0.80
CA LEU A 77 13.71 11.94 -0.85
C LEU A 77 14.79 12.79 -0.16
N PRO A 78 15.02 14.07 -0.53
CA PRO A 78 16.02 14.90 0.15
C PRO A 78 15.69 15.16 1.63
N ALA A 79 14.40 15.23 1.99
CA ALA A 79 13.99 15.38 3.38
C ALA A 79 14.27 14.12 4.22
N THR A 80 14.09 12.94 3.63
CA THR A 80 14.42 11.65 4.25
C THR A 80 15.93 11.54 4.44
N ILE A 81 16.74 11.85 3.41
CA ILE A 81 18.21 11.88 3.52
C ILE A 81 18.64 12.78 4.67
N LEU A 82 18.14 14.03 4.72
CA LEU A 82 18.45 14.96 5.80
C LEU A 82 18.07 14.41 7.18
N SER A 83 16.90 13.77 7.29
CA SER A 83 16.43 13.18 8.56
C SER A 83 17.33 12.03 9.03
N VAL A 84 17.75 11.16 8.11
CA VAL A 84 18.67 10.05 8.40
C VAL A 84 20.07 10.57 8.75
N SER A 85 20.57 11.59 8.04
CA SER A 85 21.83 12.26 8.40
C SER A 85 21.78 12.92 9.78
N GLN A 86 20.64 13.51 10.15
CA GLN A 86 20.45 14.06 11.50
C GLN A 86 20.45 12.97 12.57
N LEU A 87 19.80 11.83 12.29
CA LEU A 87 19.83 10.67 13.19
C LEU A 87 21.27 10.18 13.41
N LEU A 88 22.09 10.14 12.36
CA LEU A 88 23.50 9.72 12.44
C LEU A 88 24.30 10.53 13.47
N MET A 89 24.01 11.83 13.62
CA MET A 89 24.67 12.70 14.61
C MET A 89 24.28 12.38 16.06
N CYS A 90 23.16 11.68 16.28
CA CYS A 90 22.63 11.37 17.60
C CYS A 90 22.87 9.91 18.03
N LEU A 91 23.22 9.03 17.11
CA LEU A 91 23.41 7.62 17.40
C LEU A 91 24.68 7.38 18.22
N GLN A 92 24.55 6.53 19.24
CA GLN A 92 25.67 6.01 20.00
C GLN A 92 25.78 4.50 19.72
N GLY A 93 26.94 4.07 19.22
CA GLY A 93 27.21 2.67 18.92
C GLY A 93 27.61 2.44 17.46
N GLU A 94 28.80 1.86 17.28
CA GLU A 94 29.47 1.69 15.99
C GLU A 94 28.58 1.00 14.94
N GLN A 95 27.87 -0.06 15.32
CA GLN A 95 27.01 -0.80 14.38
C GLN A 95 25.80 0.02 13.91
N ALA A 96 25.20 0.81 14.80
CA ALA A 96 24.08 1.68 14.44
C ALA A 96 24.53 2.82 13.53
N THR A 97 25.70 3.39 13.81
CA THR A 97 26.34 4.41 12.96
C THR A 97 26.61 3.84 11.56
N ILE A 98 27.29 2.69 11.44
CA ILE A 98 27.59 2.06 10.14
C ILE A 98 26.32 1.75 9.35
N GLY A 99 25.29 1.21 10.01
CA GLY A 99 24.03 0.89 9.34
C GLY A 99 23.33 2.13 8.80
N THR A 100 23.33 3.21 9.58
CA THR A 100 22.69 4.48 9.20
C THR A 100 23.48 5.22 8.12
N ASP A 101 24.81 5.19 8.20
CA ASP A 101 25.72 5.78 7.20
C ASP A 101 25.52 5.13 5.81
N ARG A 102 25.46 3.79 5.77
CA ARG A 102 25.13 3.04 4.55
C ARG A 102 23.75 3.38 3.99
N GLU A 103 22.77 3.66 4.86
CA GLU A 103 21.44 4.06 4.41
C GLU A 103 21.44 5.46 3.81
N VAL A 104 22.24 6.39 4.33
CA VAL A 104 22.44 7.72 3.71
C VAL A 104 23.06 7.58 2.32
N ASP A 105 24.09 6.74 2.17
CA ASP A 105 24.71 6.47 0.87
C ASP A 105 23.69 5.88 -0.11
N ARG A 106 22.96 4.84 0.31
CA ARG A 106 21.93 4.19 -0.51
C ARG A 106 20.87 5.17 -0.97
N LEU A 107 20.30 5.97 -0.05
CA LEU A 107 19.27 6.95 -0.38
C LEU A 107 19.80 8.04 -1.32
N SER A 108 21.07 8.42 -1.20
CA SER A 108 21.71 9.42 -2.07
C SER A 108 21.93 8.92 -3.50
N GLU A 109 21.98 7.60 -3.70
CA GLU A 109 22.10 6.97 -5.02
C GLU A 109 20.75 6.75 -5.71
N LEU A 110 19.62 6.81 -4.97
CA LEU A 110 18.30 6.62 -5.54
C LEU A 110 17.86 7.79 -6.43
N THR A 111 17.22 7.47 -7.55
CA THR A 111 16.39 8.44 -8.27
C THR A 111 15.06 8.63 -7.55
N VAL A 112 14.37 9.75 -7.83
CA VAL A 112 13.02 10.02 -7.30
C VAL A 112 12.04 8.90 -7.65
N THR A 113 12.14 8.33 -8.86
CA THR A 113 11.25 7.26 -9.30
C THR A 113 11.49 5.97 -8.53
N GLU A 114 12.75 5.62 -8.25
CA GLU A 114 13.11 4.44 -7.45
C GLU A 114 12.67 4.60 -5.99
N PHE A 115 12.88 5.79 -5.42
CA PHE A 115 12.38 6.10 -4.08
C PHE A 115 10.84 5.96 -3.99
N ILE A 116 10.09 6.47 -4.97
CA ILE A 116 8.63 6.30 -4.98
C ILE A 116 8.24 4.83 -5.17
N GLU A 117 8.97 4.07 -5.99
CA GLU A 117 8.72 2.65 -6.20
C GLU A 117 8.91 1.83 -4.90
N GLU A 118 9.90 2.17 -4.08
CA GLU A 118 10.14 1.56 -2.76
C GLU A 118 9.06 1.95 -1.74
N GLU A 119 8.69 3.23 -1.67
CA GLU A 119 7.78 3.76 -0.64
C GLU A 119 6.29 3.58 -0.97
N ILE A 120 5.93 3.53 -2.26
CA ILE A 120 4.54 3.51 -2.73
C ILE A 120 4.31 2.23 -3.53
N PRO A 121 3.84 1.14 -2.89
CA PRO A 121 3.62 -0.16 -3.56
C PRO A 121 2.67 -0.11 -4.76
N THR A 122 1.81 0.91 -4.84
CA THR A 122 0.87 1.11 -5.94
C THR A 122 1.49 1.76 -7.18
N TRP A 123 2.69 2.32 -7.07
CA TRP A 123 3.35 3.09 -8.12
C TRP A 123 3.50 2.33 -9.44
N PRO A 124 4.03 1.09 -9.48
CA PRO A 124 4.17 0.36 -10.75
C PRO A 124 2.83 0.13 -11.47
N ARG A 125 1.74 -0.03 -10.72
CA ARG A 125 0.41 -0.25 -11.31
C ARG A 125 -0.21 1.03 -11.85
N LEU A 126 0.01 2.17 -11.19
CA LEU A 126 -0.41 3.47 -11.70
C LEU A 126 0.28 3.75 -13.05
N LEU A 127 1.58 3.46 -13.14
CA LEU A 127 2.34 3.61 -14.39
C LEU A 127 1.85 2.67 -15.48
N ASN A 128 1.68 1.37 -15.18
CA ASN A 128 1.17 0.39 -16.13
C ASN A 128 -0.23 0.76 -16.63
N GLU A 129 -1.12 1.22 -15.75
CA GLU A 129 -2.46 1.67 -16.14
C GLU A 129 -2.41 2.91 -17.05
N ALA A 130 -1.49 3.85 -16.80
CA ALA A 130 -1.31 5.01 -17.64
C ALA A 130 -0.75 4.63 -19.03
N GLU A 131 0.20 3.69 -19.07
CA GLU A 131 0.78 3.15 -20.30
C GLU A 131 -0.27 2.43 -21.15
N LYS A 132 -1.10 1.56 -20.55
CA LYS A 132 -2.23 0.90 -21.23
C LYS A 132 -3.19 1.88 -21.90
N ARG A 133 -3.33 3.08 -21.32
CA ARG A 133 -4.18 4.16 -21.83
C ARG A 133 -3.47 5.08 -22.83
N GLY A 134 -2.21 4.80 -23.15
CA GLY A 134 -1.39 5.62 -24.06
C GLY A 134 -1.06 7.00 -23.50
N MET A 135 -1.09 7.17 -22.17
CA MET A 135 -0.86 8.47 -21.54
C MET A 135 0.63 8.82 -21.53
N LYS A 136 0.95 10.05 -21.92
CA LYS A 136 2.30 10.61 -21.80
C LYS A 136 2.41 11.36 -20.49
N ILE A 137 3.29 10.91 -19.60
CA ILE A 137 3.50 11.57 -18.31
C ILE A 137 4.83 12.32 -18.37
N PRO A 138 4.80 13.67 -18.37
CA PRO A 138 6.02 14.47 -18.47
C PRO A 138 6.89 14.29 -17.22
N GLY A 139 8.20 14.12 -17.41
CA GLY A 139 9.18 13.95 -16.31
C GLY A 139 9.51 12.50 -15.94
N LEU A 140 8.75 11.52 -16.45
CA LEU A 140 9.12 10.11 -16.40
C LEU A 140 9.84 9.75 -17.70
N VAL A 141 11.17 9.60 -17.66
CA VAL A 141 11.92 9.06 -18.78
C VAL A 141 11.46 7.60 -19.00
N PRO A 142 11.09 7.19 -20.22
CA PRO A 142 10.74 5.79 -20.48
C PRO A 142 11.90 4.87 -20.11
N ARG A 143 11.64 3.77 -19.38
CA ARG A 143 12.67 2.78 -19.01
C ARG A 143 13.18 1.95 -20.21
N TRP A 144 12.81 2.30 -21.43
CA TRP A 144 13.19 1.56 -22.64
C TRP A 144 13.45 2.52 -23.80
N SER A 145 14.72 2.68 -24.14
CA SER A 145 15.22 3.13 -25.44
C SER A 145 16.37 2.20 -25.85
#